data_AF-A0A0Q1AC54-F1
#
_entry.id   AF-A0A0Q1AC54-F1
#
_cell.length_a   1.000
_cell.length_b   1.000
_cell.length_c   1.000
_cell.angle_alpha   90.00
_cell.angle_beta   90.00
_cell.angle_gamma   90.00
#
_symmetry.space_group_name_H-M   'P 1'
#
loop_
_entity.id
_entity.type
_entity.pdbx_description
1 polymer ?
#
loop_
_entity_poly.entity_id
_entity_poly.type
_entity_poly.pdbx_seq_one_letter_code
_entity_poly.pdbx_strand_id
1 'polypeptide(L)'
;MHTNKRIFLVLMLVVTAFAACNRNPKSEDQKDKFVVSKGLYSFGPEVKSFTDCEEGREYWVVDSAKTLELAYSNLGFEKPYVPVYIEVQCHFVKSDTTTVTGDYDSTMVVTKLLKISKQIPEGPCAQ
;
A
#
# COMPACT_ATOMS: atom_id res chain seq x y z
N MET A 1 -61.90 5.31 -29.53
CA MET A 1 -60.92 5.56 -28.44
C MET A 1 -60.01 4.33 -28.22
N HIS A 2 -59.14 3.93 -29.16
CA HIS A 2 -58.25 2.76 -28.94
C HIS A 2 -56.84 2.87 -29.55
N THR A 3 -56.49 3.99 -30.18
CA THR A 3 -55.18 4.17 -30.83
C THR A 3 -54.13 4.77 -29.89
N ASN A 4 -54.54 5.62 -28.94
CA ASN A 4 -53.61 6.31 -28.01
C ASN A 4 -53.04 5.40 -26.91
N LYS A 5 -53.74 4.29 -26.57
CA LYS A 5 -53.28 3.36 -25.52
C LYS A 5 -52.14 2.44 -26.01
N ARG A 6 -52.06 2.18 -27.32
CA ARG A 6 -50.99 1.36 -27.92
C ARG A 6 -49.68 2.13 -28.07
N ILE A 7 -49.76 3.43 -28.38
CA ILE A 7 -48.59 4.30 -28.52
C ILE A 7 -47.89 4.51 -27.16
N PHE A 8 -48.67 4.65 -26.09
CA PHE A 8 -48.13 4.82 -24.74
C PHE A 8 -47.42 3.54 -24.21
N LEU A 9 -47.89 2.36 -24.61
CA LEU A 9 -47.31 1.07 -24.22
C LEU A 9 -45.99 0.76 -24.96
N VAL A 10 -45.85 1.22 -26.21
CA VAL A 10 -44.62 1.04 -26.99
C VAL A 10 -43.51 1.98 -26.52
N LEU A 11 -43.84 3.20 -26.10
CA LEU A 11 -42.85 4.17 -25.61
C LEU A 11 -42.19 3.74 -24.29
N MET A 12 -42.91 3.02 -23.43
CA MET A 12 -42.39 2.57 -22.13
C MET A 12 -41.42 1.37 -22.23
N LEU A 13 -41.48 0.61 -23.33
CA LEU A 13 -40.68 -0.61 -23.53
C LEU A 13 -39.29 -0.33 -24.13
N VAL A 14 -39.12 0.84 -24.78
CA VAL A 14 -37.84 1.25 -25.39
C VAL A 14 -36.87 1.83 -24.35
N VAL A 15 -37.38 2.40 -23.26
CA VAL A 15 -36.54 3.03 -22.22
C VAL A 15 -35.78 2.00 -21.38
N THR A 16 -36.28 0.77 -21.25
CA THR A 16 -35.60 -0.30 -20.49
C THR A 16 -34.46 -0.99 -21.24
N ALA A 17 -34.32 -0.78 -22.55
CA ALA A 17 -33.25 -1.41 -23.34
C ALA A 17 -31.89 -0.68 -23.23
N PHE A 18 -31.88 0.60 -22.86
CA PHE A 18 -30.64 1.38 -22.74
C PHE A 18 -29.96 1.29 -21.35
N ALA A 19 -30.60 0.67 -20.37
CA ALA A 19 -30.05 0.50 -19.02
C ALA A 19 -29.16 -0.76 -18.86
N ALA A 20 -28.95 -1.55 -19.92
CA ALA A 20 -28.23 -2.83 -19.85
C ALA A 20 -26.75 -2.79 -20.30
N CYS A 21 -26.27 -1.69 -20.91
CA CYS A 21 -24.91 -1.62 -21.47
C CYS A 21 -24.05 -0.48 -20.89
N ASN A 22 -24.15 -0.23 -19.59
CA ASN A 22 -23.12 0.52 -18.89
C ASN A 22 -22.70 -0.14 -17.57
N ARG A 23 -22.68 -1.49 -17.55
CA ARG A 23 -21.74 -2.20 -16.71
C ARG A 23 -20.36 -1.96 -17.33
N ASN A 24 -19.79 -0.80 -17.03
CA ASN A 24 -18.36 -0.66 -17.07
C ASN A 24 -17.84 -1.69 -16.07
N PRO A 25 -17.16 -2.78 -16.48
CA PRO A 25 -16.31 -3.45 -15.52
C PRO A 25 -15.26 -2.38 -15.20
N LYS A 26 -15.46 -1.66 -14.10
CA LYS A 26 -14.31 -1.25 -13.31
C LYS A 26 -13.64 -2.58 -12.97
N SER A 27 -12.76 -3.03 -13.86
CA SER A 27 -11.62 -3.80 -13.46
C SER A 27 -10.99 -2.97 -12.36
N GLU A 28 -11.35 -3.30 -11.12
CA GLU A 28 -10.38 -3.28 -10.04
C GLU A 28 -9.22 -4.13 -10.56
N ASP A 29 -8.35 -3.50 -11.36
CA ASP A 29 -6.96 -3.84 -11.39
C ASP A 29 -6.49 -3.68 -9.95
N GLN A 30 -6.66 -4.74 -9.15
CA GLN A 30 -5.79 -5.06 -8.03
C GLN A 30 -4.39 -5.36 -8.59
N LYS A 31 -3.82 -4.41 -9.32
CA LYS A 31 -2.37 -4.26 -9.35
C LYS A 31 -2.07 -3.59 -8.03
N ASP A 32 -1.44 -4.34 -7.13
CA ASP A 32 -0.71 -3.77 -6.00
C ASP A 32 -0.02 -2.49 -6.47
N LYS A 33 -0.55 -1.34 -6.02
CA LYS A 33 -0.01 -0.05 -6.41
C LYS A 33 1.28 0.09 -5.63
N PHE A 34 2.38 -0.30 -6.27
CA PHE A 34 3.70 -0.06 -5.74
C PHE A 34 3.92 1.45 -5.64
N VAL A 35 4.20 1.90 -4.43
CA VAL A 35 4.56 3.29 -4.10
C VAL A 35 6.01 3.33 -3.66
N VAL A 36 6.64 4.49 -3.81
CA VAL A 36 7.97 4.74 -3.28
C VAL A 36 7.82 5.49 -1.97
N SER A 37 8.28 4.89 -0.88
CA SER A 37 8.22 5.46 0.46
C SER A 37 9.62 5.71 1.00
N LYS A 38 9.75 6.77 1.81
CA LYS A 38 11.01 7.25 2.38
C LYS A 38 10.86 7.35 3.89
N GLY A 39 11.77 6.73 4.61
CA GLY A 39 11.56 6.54 6.04
C GLY A 39 12.78 6.06 6.79
N LEU A 40 12.59 5.91 8.09
CA LEU A 40 13.52 5.26 8.98
C LEU A 40 13.14 3.80 9.12
N TYR A 41 14.09 2.91 8.83
CA TYR A 41 13.91 1.47 8.97
C TYR A 41 14.77 0.94 10.11
N SER A 42 14.13 0.16 10.97
CA SER A 42 14.76 -0.49 12.11
C SER A 42 14.56 -1.99 12.00
N PHE A 43 15.67 -2.72 12.03
CA PHE A 43 15.68 -4.18 11.97
C PHE A 43 16.21 -4.76 13.27
N GLY A 44 15.44 -5.65 13.87
CA GLY A 44 15.89 -6.50 14.96
C GLY A 44 15.28 -7.89 14.93
N PRO A 45 15.68 -8.74 15.89
CA PRO A 45 15.33 -10.17 15.89
C PRO A 45 13.83 -10.43 16.05
N GLU A 46 13.10 -9.53 16.71
CA GLU A 46 11.68 -9.72 17.01
C GLU A 46 10.78 -8.89 16.09
N VAL A 47 11.23 -7.68 15.72
CA VAL A 47 10.41 -6.68 15.01
C VAL A 47 11.21 -5.99 13.91
N LYS A 48 10.50 -5.72 12.80
CA LYS A 48 10.98 -4.89 11.69
C LYS A 48 9.98 -3.77 11.51
N SER A 49 10.40 -2.53 11.78
CA SER A 49 9.53 -1.37 11.68
C SER A 49 10.06 -0.36 10.68
N PHE A 50 9.14 0.36 10.06
CA PHE A 50 9.41 1.47 9.18
C PHE A 50 8.59 2.67 9.62
N THR A 51 9.25 3.78 9.86
CA THR A 51 8.61 5.06 10.16
C THR A 51 8.69 5.93 8.92
N ASP A 52 7.53 6.29 8.37
CA ASP A 52 7.46 7.24 7.27
C ASP A 52 7.91 8.62 7.74
N CYS A 53 8.79 9.27 6.98
CA CYS A 53 9.31 10.57 7.40
C CYS A 53 8.30 11.71 7.25
N GLU A 54 7.38 11.62 6.28
CA GLU A 54 6.43 12.70 5.99
C GLU A 54 5.23 12.66 6.94
N GLU A 55 4.70 11.46 7.17
CA GLU A 55 3.50 11.26 7.97
C GLU A 55 3.80 10.87 9.43
N GLY A 56 5.03 10.47 9.73
CA GLY A 56 5.44 10.00 11.06
C GLY A 56 4.78 8.68 11.48
N ARG A 57 4.09 8.00 10.55
CA ARG A 57 3.40 6.74 10.82
C ARG A 57 4.38 5.57 10.80
N GLU A 58 4.22 4.67 11.75
CA GLU A 58 5.00 3.45 11.84
C GLU A 58 4.24 2.26 11.25
N TYR A 59 4.97 1.41 10.52
CA TYR A 59 4.45 0.25 9.81
C TYR A 59 5.31 -0.98 10.10
N TRP A 60 4.70 -2.16 10.13
CA TRP A 60 5.45 -3.42 10.09
C TRP A 60 6.04 -3.62 8.71
N VAL A 61 7.27 -4.13 8.67
CA VAL A 61 7.96 -4.37 7.41
C VAL A 61 8.04 -5.86 7.11
N VAL A 62 7.54 -6.23 5.94
CA VAL A 62 7.79 -7.53 5.34
C VAL A 62 8.68 -7.33 4.11
N ASP A 63 9.92 -7.82 4.17
CA ASP A 63 10.83 -7.80 3.03
C ASP A 63 10.58 -9.01 2.12
N SER A 64 9.73 -8.85 1.12
CA SER A 64 9.46 -9.90 0.14
C SER A 64 10.66 -10.18 -0.77
N ALA A 65 11.57 -9.22 -0.94
CA ALA A 65 12.72 -9.32 -1.82
C ALA A 65 13.99 -9.84 -1.11
N LYS A 66 13.99 -9.91 0.23
CA LYS A 66 15.17 -10.20 1.08
C LYS A 66 16.39 -9.30 0.82
N THR A 67 16.17 -8.17 0.13
CA THR A 67 17.23 -7.24 -0.26
C THR A 67 17.47 -6.18 0.81
N LEU A 68 16.41 -5.79 1.52
CA LEU A 68 16.47 -4.79 2.57
C LEU A 68 17.18 -5.34 3.80
N GLU A 69 16.85 -6.56 4.22
CA GLU A 69 17.48 -7.21 5.36
C GLU A 69 18.97 -7.48 5.13
N LEU A 70 19.32 -7.94 3.92
CA LEU A 70 20.70 -8.17 3.54
C LEU A 70 21.50 -6.85 3.52
N ALA A 71 20.93 -5.80 2.92
CA ALA A 71 21.58 -4.49 2.87
C ALA A 71 21.77 -3.89 4.27
N TYR A 72 20.77 -4.00 5.15
CA TYR A 72 20.88 -3.56 6.54
C TYR A 72 21.96 -4.35 7.29
N SER A 73 22.00 -5.67 7.13
CA SER A 73 23.00 -6.52 7.79
C SER A 73 24.43 -6.19 7.33
N ASN A 74 24.61 -5.85 6.06
CA ASN A 74 25.90 -5.42 5.50
C ASN A 74 26.40 -4.08 6.06
N LEU A 75 25.54 -3.30 6.73
CA LEU A 75 25.97 -2.07 7.40
C LEU A 75 26.75 -2.37 8.69
N GLY A 76 26.68 -3.58 9.25
CA GLY A 76 27.51 -4.00 10.38
C GLY A 76 27.21 -3.24 11.67
N PHE A 77 25.94 -3.09 12.02
CA PHE A 77 25.56 -2.49 13.31
C PHE A 77 25.87 -3.42 14.47
N GLU A 78 26.47 -2.88 15.54
CA GLU A 78 26.73 -3.61 16.78
C GLU A 78 25.46 -3.85 17.60
N LYS A 79 24.43 -3.02 17.41
CA LYS A 79 23.14 -3.10 18.11
C LYS A 79 22.00 -3.31 17.12
N PRO A 80 20.99 -4.14 17.46
CA PRO A 80 19.75 -4.20 16.67
C PRO A 80 18.96 -2.90 16.82
N TYR A 81 17.97 -2.71 15.94
CA TYR A 81 17.03 -1.58 15.98
C TYR A 81 17.69 -0.20 15.82
N VAL A 82 18.82 -0.12 15.11
CA VAL A 82 19.41 1.16 14.74
C VAL A 82 18.65 1.71 13.53
N PRO A 83 17.95 2.85 13.63
CA PRO A 83 17.19 3.38 12.52
C PRO A 83 18.15 3.82 11.40
N VAL A 84 17.86 3.40 10.18
CA VAL A 84 18.56 3.82 8.97
C VAL A 84 17.61 4.46 8.00
N TYR A 85 18.07 5.47 7.28
CA TYR A 85 17.28 6.04 6.21
C TYR A 85 17.20 5.07 5.03
N ILE A 86 15.99 4.80 4.56
CA ILE A 86 15.75 3.98 3.37
C ILE A 86 14.80 4.66 2.39
N GLU A 87 15.01 4.34 1.11
CA GLU A 87 14.05 4.59 0.04
C GLU A 87 13.69 3.24 -0.55
N VAL A 88 12.41 2.88 -0.51
CA VAL A 88 11.94 1.56 -0.93
C VAL A 88 10.72 1.68 -1.82
N GLN A 89 10.62 0.78 -2.77
CA GLN A 89 9.37 0.48 -3.42
C GLN A 89 8.61 -0.55 -2.58
N CYS A 90 7.37 -0.22 -2.22
CA CYS A 90 6.55 -1.04 -1.35
C CYS A 90 5.08 -0.93 -1.73
N HIS A 91 4.25 -1.78 -1.14
CA HIS A 91 2.81 -1.65 -1.13
C HIS A 91 2.31 -1.87 0.30
N PHE A 92 1.19 -1.24 0.63
CA PHE A 92 0.60 -1.34 1.96
C PHE A 92 -0.54 -2.36 1.93
N VAL A 93 -0.43 -3.36 2.79
CA VAL A 93 -1.47 -4.35 3.01
C VAL A 93 -2.16 -3.98 4.31
N LYS A 94 -3.48 -3.73 4.23
CA LYS A 94 -4.30 -3.57 5.44
C LYS A 94 -4.25 -4.87 6.22
N SER A 95 -3.97 -4.79 7.50
CA SER A 95 -3.99 -5.96 8.38
C SER A 95 -5.42 -6.47 8.46
N ASP A 96 -5.76 -7.51 7.70
CA ASP A 96 -7.02 -8.23 7.86
C ASP A 96 -7.02 -8.82 9.27
N THR A 97 -7.80 -8.22 10.15
CA THR A 97 -7.93 -8.59 11.56
C THR A 97 -8.40 -10.04 11.66
N THR A 98 -7.48 -11.00 11.76
CA THR A 98 -7.77 -12.35 12.26
C THR A 98 -6.57 -13.00 12.94
N THR A 99 -5.32 -12.61 12.69
CA THR A 99 -4.16 -13.39 13.19
C THR A 99 -2.94 -12.63 13.74
N VAL A 100 -2.87 -11.29 13.70
CA VAL A 100 -1.67 -10.58 14.16
C VAL A 100 -2.00 -9.56 15.25
N THR A 101 -1.60 -9.89 16.48
CA THR A 101 -1.60 -9.03 17.67
C THR A 101 -0.48 -8.00 17.56
N GLY A 102 -0.80 -6.79 17.12
CA GLY A 102 0.10 -5.64 17.18
C GLY A 102 -0.66 -4.36 16.85
N ASP A 103 -0.43 -3.29 17.61
CA ASP A 103 -1.10 -1.98 17.54
C ASP A 103 -0.83 -1.17 16.25
N TYR A 104 -0.64 -1.84 15.11
CA TYR A 104 -0.24 -1.21 13.85
C TYR A 104 -1.30 -1.45 12.78
N ASP A 105 -1.86 -0.37 12.27
CA ASP A 105 -3.01 -0.38 11.36
C ASP A 105 -2.70 -1.01 9.98
N SER A 106 -1.43 -1.15 9.58
CA SER A 106 -1.06 -1.64 8.25
C SER A 106 0.36 -2.25 8.20
N THR A 107 0.52 -3.26 7.34
CA THR A 107 1.82 -3.87 7.03
C THR A 107 2.35 -3.30 5.71
N MET A 108 3.60 -2.83 5.71
CA MET A 108 4.33 -2.42 4.53
C MET A 108 5.13 -3.59 3.96
N VAL A 109 4.81 -3.96 2.72
CA VAL A 109 5.51 -5.03 2.01
C VAL A 109 6.51 -4.42 1.04
N VAL A 110 7.79 -4.60 1.33
CA VAL A 110 8.91 -4.07 0.54
C VAL A 110 9.21 -5.03 -0.61
N THR A 111 9.16 -4.50 -1.83
CA THR A 111 9.47 -5.27 -3.05
C THR A 111 10.81 -4.90 -3.65
N LYS A 112 11.34 -3.71 -3.34
CA LYS A 112 12.65 -3.29 -3.85
C LYS A 112 13.29 -2.23 -2.96
N LEU A 113 14.55 -2.45 -2.62
CA LEU A 113 15.41 -1.43 -2.04
C LEU A 113 15.94 -0.49 -3.13
N LEU A 114 15.69 0.81 -2.98
CA LEU A 114 16.25 1.85 -3.86
C LEU A 114 17.50 2.47 -3.23
N LYS A 115 17.46 2.75 -1.92
CA LYS A 115 18.57 3.35 -1.19
C LYS A 115 18.53 2.97 0.28
N ILE A 116 19.72 2.86 0.88
CA ILE A 116 19.92 2.70 2.33
C ILE A 116 21.09 3.58 2.76
N SER A 117 20.96 4.25 3.90
CA SER A 117 22.00 5.13 4.44
C SER A 117 22.00 5.12 5.97
N LYS A 118 23.21 5.07 6.55
CA LYS A 118 23.43 5.26 7.99
C LYS A 118 23.21 6.72 8.43
N GLN A 119 23.43 7.66 7.51
CA GLN A 119 23.22 9.07 7.77
C GLN A 119 21.79 9.41 7.40
N ILE A 120 21.04 9.88 8.39
CA ILE A 120 19.69 10.41 8.21
C ILE A 120 19.84 11.78 7.53
N PRO A 121 19.31 11.97 6.31
CA PRO A 121 19.43 13.24 5.61
C PRO A 121 18.66 14.34 6.35
N GLU A 122 19.16 15.58 6.28
CA GLU A 122 18.43 16.75 6.76
C GLU A 122 17.08 16.86 6.04
N GLY A 123 16.00 17.04 6.80
CA GLY A 123 14.64 17.05 6.27
C GLY A 123 13.61 16.48 7.25
N PRO A 124 12.45 16.01 6.76
CA PRO A 124 11.35 15.55 7.62
C PRO A 124 11.73 14.32 8.47
N CYS A 125 12.74 13.56 8.06
CA CYS A 125 13.29 12.44 8.84
C CYS A 125 14.21 12.85 10.00
N ALA A 126 14.68 14.10 10.05
CA ALA A 126 15.72 14.58 10.96
C ALA A 126 15.16 15.52 12.06
N GLN A 127 13.84 15.53 12.25
CA GLN A 127 13.14 16.39 13.21
C GLN A 127 13.18 15.84 14.63
#